data_AF-A0A9P9BSY4-F1
#
_entry.id   AF-A0A9P9BSY4-F1
#
_cell.length_a   1.000
_cell.length_b   1.000
_cell.length_c   1.000
_cell.angle_alpha   90.00
_cell.angle_beta   90.00
_cell.angle_gamma   90.00
#
_symmetry.space_group_name_H-M   'P 1'
#
loop_
_entity.id
_entity.type
_entity.pdbx_description
1 polymer ?
#
loop_
_entity_poly.entity_id
_entity_poly.type
_entity_poly.pdbx_seq_one_letter_code
_entity_poly.pdbx_strand_id
1 'polypeptide(L)'
;MSQFEINAFIHGNPKDVNSSEFWNRVISTCPNRRRQKVINQCRRKFHNFVARGTWTPEQHDELSKMWEMHGNKYTLIGSLINRHPEDVRDRIRNYVVCGDNRRKDAWSQEEEDRLANIVAEAIDTIRRMREKGESNSAATDEELVDWQMVSEKMDRTRSRLQCITKW
;
A
#
# COMPACT_ATOMS: atom_id res chain seq x y z
N MET A 1 -12.22 25.17 -17.22
CA MET A 1 -12.40 23.85 -16.60
C MET A 1 -12.34 24.00 -15.09
N SER A 2 -13.31 23.44 -14.39
CA SER A 2 -13.31 23.28 -12.94
C SER A 2 -12.23 22.29 -12.48
N GLN A 3 -11.87 22.32 -11.20
CA GLN A 3 -10.94 21.35 -10.63
C GLN A 3 -11.44 19.90 -10.79
N PHE A 4 -12.75 19.71 -10.71
CA PHE A 4 -13.38 18.40 -10.91
C PHE A 4 -13.14 17.86 -12.33
N GLU A 5 -13.35 18.71 -13.35
CA GLU A 5 -13.12 18.37 -14.75
C GLU A 5 -11.65 18.10 -15.04
N ILE A 6 -10.73 18.88 -14.44
CA ILE A 6 -9.28 18.65 -14.55
C ILE A 6 -8.90 17.29 -13.97
N ASN A 7 -9.42 16.95 -12.79
CA ASN A 7 -9.17 15.65 -12.18
C ASN A 7 -9.75 14.52 -13.04
N ALA A 8 -10.97 14.66 -13.55
CA ALA A 8 -11.57 13.68 -14.46
C ALA A 8 -10.72 13.48 -15.73
N PHE A 9 -10.21 14.57 -16.31
CA PHE A 9 -9.29 14.54 -17.45
C PHE A 9 -7.97 13.82 -17.14
N ILE A 10 -7.38 14.03 -15.96
CA ILE A 10 -6.16 13.34 -15.50
C ILE A 10 -6.38 11.83 -15.31
N HIS A 11 -7.56 11.43 -14.85
CA HIS A 11 -7.90 10.03 -14.60
C HIS A 11 -8.42 9.31 -15.85
N GLY A 12 -8.93 10.05 -16.84
CA GLY A 12 -9.41 9.52 -18.10
C GLY A 12 -8.38 8.69 -18.87
N ASN A 13 -8.89 7.77 -19.68
CA ASN A 13 -8.08 7.03 -20.64
C ASN A 13 -7.54 8.01 -21.69
N PRO A 14 -6.21 8.06 -21.94
CA PRO A 14 -5.62 9.06 -22.82
C PRO A 14 -6.19 9.15 -24.22
N LYS A 15 -6.70 8.05 -24.78
CA LYS A 15 -7.36 8.03 -26.09
C LYS A 15 -8.73 8.71 -26.04
N ASP A 16 -9.50 8.45 -24.99
CA ASP A 16 -10.89 8.88 -24.87
C ASP A 16 -10.99 10.38 -24.53
N VAL A 17 -10.07 10.89 -23.71
CA VAL A 17 -10.03 12.31 -23.30
C VAL A 17 -8.98 13.15 -24.05
N ASN A 18 -8.31 12.56 -25.05
CA ASN A 18 -7.24 13.19 -25.82
C ASN A 18 -6.15 13.88 -24.95
N SER A 19 -5.65 13.19 -23.91
CA SER A 19 -4.69 13.76 -22.95
C SER A 19 -3.21 13.51 -23.30
N SER A 20 -2.92 13.01 -24.50
CA SER A 20 -1.56 12.65 -24.94
C SER A 20 -0.58 13.81 -24.88
N GLU A 21 -0.96 14.97 -25.43
CA GLU A 21 -0.12 16.18 -25.43
C GLU A 21 0.11 16.72 -24.02
N PHE A 22 -0.96 16.74 -23.20
CA PHE A 22 -0.87 17.11 -21.78
C PHE A 22 0.19 16.27 -21.06
N TRP A 23 0.10 14.94 -21.18
CA TRP A 23 1.06 14.06 -20.51
C TRP A 23 2.47 14.25 -21.04
N ASN A 24 2.67 14.45 -22.35
CA ASN A 24 3.98 14.72 -22.91
C ASN A 24 4.62 15.98 -22.30
N ARG A 25 3.86 17.07 -22.16
CA ARG A 25 4.32 18.32 -21.52
C ARG A 25 4.63 18.12 -20.03
N VAL A 26 3.78 17.38 -19.29
CA VAL A 26 4.02 17.10 -17.87
C VAL A 26 5.27 16.24 -17.68
N ILE A 27 5.54 15.29 -18.58
CA ILE A 27 6.69 14.40 -18.46
C ILE A 27 7.98 15.10 -18.87
N SER A 28 7.95 16.02 -19.84
CA SER A 28 9.13 16.78 -20.24
C SER A 28 9.68 17.67 -19.13
N THR A 29 8.87 18.06 -18.13
CA THR A 29 9.36 18.78 -16.94
C THR A 29 10.04 17.86 -15.92
N CYS A 30 9.92 16.55 -16.09
CA CYS A 30 10.47 15.52 -15.20
C CYS A 30 11.40 14.54 -15.95
N PRO A 31 12.45 15.00 -16.66
CA PRO A 31 13.23 14.16 -17.59
C PRO A 31 13.92 12.96 -16.93
N ASN A 32 14.28 13.09 -15.64
CA ASN A 32 14.94 12.03 -14.87
C ASN A 32 13.97 11.03 -14.23
N ARG A 33 12.68 11.09 -14.54
CA ARG A 33 11.65 10.21 -13.98
C ARG A 33 10.96 9.42 -15.08
N ARG A 34 10.77 8.12 -14.84
CA ARG A 34 10.01 7.24 -15.74
C ARG A 34 8.58 7.79 -15.91
N ARG A 35 8.10 7.86 -17.16
CA ARG A 35 6.75 8.30 -17.54
C ARG A 35 5.65 7.81 -16.59
N GLN A 36 5.59 6.51 -16.32
CA GLN A 36 4.53 5.93 -15.48
C GLN A 36 4.57 6.44 -14.03
N LYS A 37 5.76 6.73 -13.47
CA LYS A 37 5.87 7.24 -12.10
C LYS A 37 5.31 8.66 -11.99
N VAL A 38 5.54 9.49 -12.99
CA VAL A 38 4.97 10.85 -13.07
C VAL A 38 3.44 10.78 -13.16
N ILE A 39 2.91 9.94 -14.06
CA ILE A 39 1.46 9.74 -14.21
C ILE A 39 0.82 9.26 -12.91
N ASN A 40 1.40 8.24 -12.26
CA ASN A 40 0.88 7.71 -11.00
C ASN A 40 0.89 8.77 -9.89
N GLN A 41 1.95 9.57 -9.80
CA GLN A 41 2.04 10.65 -8.81
C GLN A 41 0.98 11.74 -9.07
N CYS A 42 0.75 12.10 -10.33
CA CYS A 42 -0.31 13.04 -10.69
C CYS A 42 -1.70 12.49 -10.32
N ARG A 43 -2.02 11.25 -10.68
CA ARG A 43 -3.32 10.63 -10.37
C ARG A 43 -3.56 10.48 -8.87
N ARG A 44 -2.52 10.18 -8.08
CA ARG A 44 -2.58 10.16 -6.61
C ARG A 44 -2.88 11.56 -6.06
N LYS A 45 -2.27 12.59 -6.63
CA LYS A 45 -2.41 13.97 -6.13
C LYS A 45 -3.76 14.59 -6.51
N PHE A 46 -4.18 14.39 -7.75
CA PHE A 46 -5.33 15.05 -8.37
C PHE A 46 -6.44 14.04 -8.63
N HIS A 47 -7.43 13.94 -7.75
CA HIS A 47 -8.57 13.03 -7.86
C HIS A 47 -9.83 13.63 -7.24
N ASN A 48 -11.00 13.05 -7.55
CA ASN A 48 -12.29 13.56 -7.08
C ASN A 48 -12.86 12.86 -5.83
N PHE A 49 -12.13 11.90 -5.24
CA PHE A 49 -12.54 11.31 -3.96
C PHE A 49 -12.57 12.37 -2.85
N VAL A 50 -13.67 12.39 -2.10
CA VAL A 50 -13.96 13.42 -1.09
C VAL A 50 -13.21 13.13 0.22
N ALA A 51 -13.18 11.88 0.66
CA ALA A 51 -12.59 11.50 1.93
C ALA A 51 -11.05 11.47 1.85
N ARG A 52 -10.36 12.30 2.66
CA ARG A 52 -8.88 12.40 2.74
C ARG A 52 -8.40 12.46 4.19
N GLY A 53 -7.19 11.97 4.44
CA GLY A 53 -6.44 12.20 5.68
C GLY A 53 -6.80 11.25 6.84
N THR A 54 -8.01 11.37 7.39
CA THR A 54 -8.36 10.73 8.67
C THR A 54 -9.39 9.62 8.48
N TRP A 55 -9.19 8.49 9.15
CA TRP A 55 -10.16 7.40 9.25
C TRP A 55 -10.86 7.48 10.60
N THR A 56 -12.17 7.75 10.60
CA THR A 56 -12.97 7.64 11.82
C THR A 56 -13.19 6.17 12.19
N PRO A 57 -13.59 5.85 13.44
CA PRO A 57 -13.98 4.49 13.81
C PRO A 57 -15.08 3.92 12.92
N GLU A 58 -16.10 4.70 12.58
CA GLU A 58 -17.22 4.26 11.74
C GLU A 58 -16.74 3.93 10.31
N GLN A 59 -15.85 4.76 9.74
CA GLN A 59 -15.24 4.49 8.44
C GLN A 59 -14.31 3.27 8.49
N HIS A 60 -13.67 3.01 9.64
CA HIS A 60 -12.86 1.83 9.83
C HIS A 60 -13.72 0.57 9.83
N ASP A 61 -14.85 0.58 10.54
CA ASP A 61 -15.78 -0.53 10.61
C ASP A 61 -16.46 -0.79 9.27
N GLU A 62 -16.87 0.28 8.56
CA GLU A 62 -17.39 0.17 7.19
C GLU A 62 -16.34 -0.46 6.26
N LEU A 63 -15.09 -0.01 6.33
CA LEU A 63 -14.01 -0.57 5.54
C LEU A 63 -13.74 -2.05 5.87
N SER A 64 -13.79 -2.42 7.16
CA SER A 64 -13.62 -3.80 7.61
C SER A 64 -14.69 -4.71 6.99
N LYS A 65 -15.96 -4.30 7.02
CA LYS A 65 -17.06 -5.02 6.38
C LYS A 65 -16.89 -5.12 4.87
N MET A 66 -16.52 -4.01 4.21
CA MET A 66 -16.29 -4.02 2.75
C MET A 66 -15.14 -4.94 2.34
N TRP A 67 -14.09 -5.01 3.16
CA TRP A 67 -12.97 -5.91 2.93
C TRP A 67 -13.36 -7.37 3.14
N GLU A 68 -14.16 -7.68 4.16
CA GLU A 68 -14.73 -9.02 4.37
C GLU A 68 -15.57 -9.48 3.16
N MET A 69 -16.39 -8.58 2.60
CA MET A 69 -17.26 -8.89 1.45
C MET A 69 -16.53 -8.99 0.10
N HIS A 70 -15.48 -8.19 -0.11
CA HIS A 70 -14.88 -8.01 -1.44
C HIS A 70 -13.40 -8.40 -1.53
N GLY A 71 -12.74 -8.69 -0.41
CA GLY A 71 -11.32 -9.01 -0.33
C GLY A 71 -10.44 -7.88 -0.88
N ASN A 72 -9.38 -8.23 -1.61
CA ASN A 72 -8.36 -7.28 -2.09
C ASN A 72 -8.79 -6.43 -3.30
N LYS A 73 -10.09 -6.27 -3.56
CA LYS A 73 -10.65 -5.44 -4.65
C LYS A 73 -10.68 -3.95 -4.24
N TYR A 74 -9.52 -3.35 -3.96
CA TYR A 74 -9.42 -2.01 -3.39
C TYR A 74 -10.06 -0.90 -4.26
N THR A 75 -9.99 -1.02 -5.58
CA THR A 75 -10.65 -0.07 -6.50
C THR A 75 -12.17 -0.12 -6.37
N LEU A 76 -12.74 -1.33 -6.24
CA LEU A 76 -14.17 -1.51 -6.02
C LEU A 76 -14.58 -0.93 -4.67
N ILE A 77 -13.89 -1.32 -3.59
CA ILE A 77 -14.16 -0.82 -2.24
C ILE A 77 -14.07 0.70 -2.21
N GLY A 78 -13.00 1.29 -2.76
CA GLY A 78 -12.83 2.74 -2.83
C GLY A 78 -13.94 3.45 -3.60
N SER A 79 -14.46 2.85 -4.67
CA SER A 79 -15.62 3.40 -5.39
C SER A 79 -16.91 3.38 -4.55
N LEU A 80 -17.11 2.34 -3.72
CA LEU A 80 -18.30 2.19 -2.87
C LEU A 80 -18.30 3.18 -1.70
N ILE A 81 -17.15 3.40 -1.05
CA ILE A 81 -17.03 4.30 0.11
C ILE A 81 -16.49 5.70 -0.25
N ASN A 82 -16.47 6.03 -1.55
CA ASN A 82 -15.96 7.29 -2.10
C ASN A 82 -14.57 7.70 -1.56
N ARG A 83 -13.62 6.76 -1.62
CA ARG A 83 -12.25 6.95 -1.14
C ARG A 83 -11.21 6.42 -2.11
N HIS A 84 -10.04 7.06 -2.12
CA HIS A 84 -8.99 6.69 -3.07
C HIS A 84 -8.52 5.23 -2.86
N PRO A 85 -8.38 4.41 -3.92
CA PRO A 85 -8.04 3.00 -3.79
C PRO A 85 -6.73 2.71 -3.06
N GLU A 86 -5.73 3.60 -3.18
CA GLU A 86 -4.48 3.45 -2.44
C GLU A 86 -4.67 3.68 -0.94
N ASP A 87 -5.53 4.63 -0.52
CA ASP A 87 -5.81 4.88 0.90
C ASP A 87 -6.54 3.68 1.52
N VAL A 88 -7.47 3.10 0.76
CA VAL A 88 -8.20 1.87 1.11
C VAL A 88 -7.23 0.71 1.32
N ARG A 89 -6.37 0.45 0.33
CA ARG A 89 -5.35 -0.61 0.40
C ARG A 89 -4.45 -0.42 1.61
N ASP A 90 -3.94 0.80 1.81
CA ASP A 90 -2.96 1.08 2.85
C ASP A 90 -3.60 0.99 4.24
N ARG A 91 -4.87 1.42 4.39
CA ARG A 91 -5.62 1.25 5.63
C ARG A 91 -5.87 -0.22 5.93
N ILE A 92 -6.25 -1.01 4.92
CA ILE A 92 -6.50 -2.44 5.09
C ILE A 92 -5.22 -3.13 5.56
N ARG A 93 -4.15 -3.01 4.77
CA ARG A 93 -2.86 -3.68 4.99
C ARG A 93 -2.22 -3.35 6.33
N ASN A 94 -2.40 -2.15 6.86
CA ASN A 94 -1.68 -1.72 8.07
C ASN A 94 -2.54 -1.78 9.34
N TYR A 95 -3.87 -1.83 9.21
CA TYR A 95 -4.78 -1.69 10.36
C TYR A 95 -5.90 -2.73 10.35
N VAL A 96 -6.70 -2.80 9.27
CA VAL A 96 -7.87 -3.71 9.23
C VAL A 96 -7.46 -5.17 9.35
N VAL A 97 -6.39 -5.59 8.66
CA VAL A 97 -5.90 -6.98 8.71
C VAL A 97 -5.51 -7.44 10.11
N CYS A 98 -5.23 -6.52 11.02
CA CYS A 98 -4.89 -6.85 12.40
C CYS A 98 -6.10 -6.94 13.33
N GLY A 99 -7.25 -6.36 12.93
CA GLY A 99 -8.45 -6.30 13.76
C GLY A 99 -8.17 -5.82 15.18
N ASP A 100 -8.84 -6.46 16.14
CA ASP A 100 -8.74 -6.17 17.57
C ASP A 100 -7.46 -6.71 18.22
N ASN A 101 -6.73 -7.61 17.54
CA ASN A 101 -5.49 -8.19 18.08
C ASN A 101 -4.34 -7.19 18.14
N ARG A 102 -4.47 -6.03 17.47
CA ARG A 102 -3.37 -5.08 17.32
C ARG A 102 -3.01 -4.39 18.64
N ARG A 103 -1.84 -4.73 19.15
CA ARG A 103 -1.20 -4.16 20.32
C ARG A 103 -0.55 -2.81 20.03
N LYS A 104 -0.69 -1.87 20.98
CA LYS A 104 -0.13 -0.50 20.91
C LYS A 104 0.82 -0.18 22.06
N ASP A 105 0.91 -1.06 23.04
CA ASP A 105 1.81 -1.01 24.18
C ASP A 105 3.28 -1.26 23.77
N ALA A 106 4.19 -1.07 24.71
CA ALA A 106 5.62 -1.32 24.51
C ALA A 106 5.87 -2.77 24.06
N TRP A 107 6.96 -2.98 23.34
CA TRP A 107 7.39 -4.34 22.97
C TRP A 107 7.91 -5.05 24.20
N SER A 108 7.45 -6.29 24.45
CA SER A 108 8.06 -7.16 25.43
C SER A 108 9.29 -7.87 24.84
N GLN A 109 10.20 -8.34 25.68
CA GLN A 109 11.38 -9.07 25.20
C GLN A 109 10.99 -10.29 24.36
N GLU A 110 9.93 -11.00 24.77
CA GLU A 110 9.42 -12.17 24.06
C GLU A 110 8.90 -11.80 22.66
N GLU A 111 8.27 -10.63 22.51
CA GLU A 111 7.83 -10.15 21.19
C GLU A 111 9.03 -9.79 20.29
N GLU A 112 10.08 -9.21 20.87
CA GLU A 112 11.30 -8.86 20.14
C GLU A 112 12.05 -10.10 19.66
N ASP A 113 12.22 -11.09 20.54
CA ASP A 113 12.84 -12.37 20.22
C ASP A 113 12.03 -13.11 19.15
N ARG A 114 10.71 -13.11 19.27
CA ARG A 114 9.81 -13.70 18.27
C ARG A 114 9.94 -13.00 16.91
N LEU A 115 9.98 -11.66 16.89
CA LEU A 115 10.17 -10.89 15.67
C LEU A 115 11.51 -11.26 15.01
N ALA A 116 12.60 -11.29 15.79
CA ALA A 116 13.93 -11.62 15.28
C ALA A 116 13.98 -13.02 14.65
N ASN A 117 13.37 -14.01 15.30
CA ASN A 117 13.28 -15.38 14.77
C ASN A 117 12.51 -15.42 13.44
N ILE A 118 11.35 -14.75 13.36
CA ILE A 118 10.54 -14.71 12.13
C ILE A 118 11.28 -14.02 10.98
N VAL A 119 11.98 -12.91 11.27
CA VAL A 119 12.75 -12.19 10.24
C VAL A 119 13.95 -13.03 9.77
N ALA A 120 14.64 -13.72 10.68
CA ALA A 120 15.72 -14.64 10.33
C ALA A 120 15.24 -15.76 9.40
N GLU A 121 14.09 -16.38 9.69
CA GLU A 121 13.46 -17.37 8.80
C GLU A 121 13.10 -16.80 7.43
N ALA A 122 12.59 -15.56 7.39
CA ALA A 122 12.23 -14.89 6.14
C ALA A 122 13.48 -14.65 5.27
N ILE A 123 14.57 -14.16 5.88
CA ILE A 123 15.85 -13.93 5.21
C ILE A 123 16.44 -15.25 4.70
N ASP A 124 16.44 -16.31 5.52
CA ASP A 124 16.92 -17.63 5.09
C ASP A 124 16.12 -18.17 3.89
N THR A 125 14.80 -17.97 3.89
CA THR A 125 13.94 -18.32 2.74
C THR A 125 14.33 -17.55 1.48
N ILE A 126 14.58 -16.24 1.60
CA ILE A 126 15.02 -15.39 0.48
C ILE A 126 16.38 -15.85 -0.07
N ARG A 127 17.33 -16.19 0.80
CA ARG A 127 18.65 -16.69 0.39
C ARG A 127 18.54 -18.01 -0.37
N ARG A 128 17.75 -18.96 0.13
CA ARG A 128 17.49 -20.23 -0.56
C ARG A 128 16.86 -20.03 -1.95
N MET A 129 15.95 -19.05 -2.09
CA MET A 129 15.36 -18.72 -3.40
C MET A 129 16.40 -18.14 -4.37
N ARG A 130 17.34 -17.31 -3.89
CA ARG A 130 18.45 -16.81 -4.71
C ARG A 130 19.41 -17.90 -5.14
N GLU A 131 19.77 -18.80 -4.23
CA GLU A 131 20.65 -19.94 -4.53
C GLU A 131 20.06 -20.84 -5.61
N LYS A 132 18.72 -20.98 -5.64
CA LYS A 132 17.98 -21.69 -6.70
C LYS A 132 17.79 -20.90 -7.99
N GLY A 133 18.21 -19.63 -8.04
CA GLY A 133 18.01 -18.75 -9.19
C GLY A 133 16.56 -18.28 -9.38
N GLU A 134 15.70 -18.45 -8.38
CA GLU A 134 14.28 -18.06 -8.42
C GLU A 134 14.08 -16.55 -8.16
N SER A 135 15.12 -15.86 -7.68
CA SER A 135 15.11 -14.41 -7.45
C SER A 135 16.40 -13.77 -7.96
N ASN A 136 16.26 -12.85 -8.91
CA ASN A 136 17.35 -12.05 -9.50
C ASN A 136 17.35 -10.59 -9.02
N SER A 137 16.70 -10.31 -7.88
CA SER A 137 16.62 -8.94 -7.36
C SER A 137 18.00 -8.47 -6.88
N ALA A 138 18.37 -7.24 -7.27
CA ALA A 138 19.59 -6.58 -6.79
C ALA A 138 19.43 -5.95 -5.39
N ALA A 139 18.22 -5.99 -4.81
CA ALA A 139 17.98 -5.52 -3.45
C ALA A 139 18.73 -6.38 -2.42
N THR A 140 18.89 -5.89 -1.20
CA THR A 140 19.37 -6.69 -0.06
C THR A 140 18.34 -7.73 0.39
N ASP A 141 18.72 -8.70 1.21
CA ASP A 141 17.77 -9.70 1.72
C ASP A 141 16.74 -9.03 2.63
N GLU A 142 17.17 -8.08 3.45
CA GLU A 142 16.35 -7.29 4.37
C GLU A 142 15.30 -6.44 3.63
N GLU A 143 15.67 -5.84 2.49
CA GLU A 143 14.73 -5.07 1.65
C GLU A 143 13.65 -5.93 0.99
N LEU A 144 13.90 -7.24 0.86
CA LEU A 144 12.96 -8.19 0.27
C LEU A 144 12.02 -8.82 1.30
N VAL A 145 12.23 -8.60 2.59
CA VAL A 145 11.38 -9.15 3.64
C VAL A 145 9.93 -8.70 3.44
N ASP A 146 9.02 -9.67 3.30
CA ASP A 146 7.59 -9.37 3.26
C ASP A 146 7.06 -9.13 4.67
N TRP A 147 7.02 -7.85 5.04
CA TRP A 147 6.50 -7.41 6.33
C TRP A 147 5.02 -7.73 6.55
N GLN A 148 4.23 -7.99 5.51
CA GLN A 148 2.87 -8.51 5.70
C GLN A 148 2.89 -9.93 6.25
N MET A 149 3.75 -10.79 5.68
CA MET A 149 3.95 -12.16 6.16
C MET A 149 4.54 -12.17 7.58
N VAL A 150 5.51 -11.29 7.87
CA VAL A 150 6.07 -11.15 9.23
C VAL A 150 4.97 -10.80 10.24
N SER A 151 4.13 -9.80 9.92
CA SER A 151 3.00 -9.42 10.78
C SER A 151 2.01 -10.58 10.97
N GLU A 152 1.77 -11.39 9.95
CA GLU A 152 0.93 -12.59 10.03
C GLU A 152 1.51 -13.65 10.95
N LYS A 153 2.80 -13.96 10.83
CA LYS A 153 3.51 -14.89 11.72
C LYS A 153 3.62 -14.39 13.16
N MET A 154 3.46 -13.08 13.39
CA MET A 154 3.30 -12.45 14.70
C MET A 154 1.83 -12.46 15.19
N ASP A 155 0.97 -13.31 14.63
CA ASP A 155 -0.47 -13.42 14.92
C ASP A 155 -1.24 -12.11 14.71
N ARG A 156 -0.72 -11.25 13.84
CA ARG A 156 -1.22 -9.90 13.58
C ARG A 156 -1.31 -9.00 14.83
N THR A 157 -0.61 -9.35 15.91
CA THR A 157 -0.55 -8.54 17.14
C THR A 157 0.23 -7.25 16.95
N ARG A 158 1.21 -7.26 16.05
CA ARG A 158 1.95 -6.09 15.58
C ARG A 158 1.72 -5.93 14.09
N SER A 159 1.37 -4.74 13.64
CA SER A 159 1.18 -4.48 12.21
C SER A 159 2.50 -4.53 11.47
N ARG A 160 2.44 -4.70 10.14
CA ARG A 160 3.65 -4.68 9.30
C ARG A 160 4.51 -3.42 9.48
N LEU A 161 3.88 -2.29 9.80
CA LEU A 161 4.57 -1.02 10.05
C LEU A 161 5.25 -1.02 11.42
N GLN A 162 4.63 -1.64 12.43
CA GLN A 162 5.24 -1.80 13.74
C GLN A 162 6.46 -2.74 13.65
N CYS A 163 6.35 -3.85 12.94
CA CYS A 163 7.45 -4.80 12.73
C CYS A 163 8.64 -4.15 12.03
N ILE A 164 8.45 -3.51 10.87
CA ILE A 164 9.56 -2.86 10.13
C ILE A 164 10.15 -1.66 10.87
N THR A 165 9.37 -0.96 11.70
CA THR A 165 9.90 0.18 12.46
C THR A 165 10.70 -0.27 13.67
N LYS A 166 10.40 -1.47 14.21
CA LYS A 166 11.10 -2.03 15.36
C LYS A 166 12.40 -2.74 14.96
N TRP A 167 12.40 -3.40 13.79
CA TRP A 167 13.58 -4.02 13.19
C TRP A 167 14.60 -2.98 12.71
#